data_AF-A0AAX2S2S7-F1
#
_entry.id   AF-A0AAX2S2S7-F1
#
_cell.length_a   1.000
_cell.length_b   1.000
_cell.length_c   1.000
_cell.angle_alpha   90.00
_cell.angle_beta   90.00
_cell.angle_gamma   90.00
#
_symmetry.space_group_name_H-M   'P 1'
#
loop_
_entity.id
_entity.type
_entity.pdbx_description
1 polymer ?
#
loop_
_entity_poly.entity_id
_entity_poly.type
_entity_poly.pdbx_seq_one_letter_code
_entity_poly.pdbx_strand_id
1 'polypeptide(L)'
;MQNDSYRKNLIAKVHIGKSQLKMDEETYRTFLMNAVNKTSCKAMSNTELNQVLDLMAQRGAKVRSNFWGNRPSPAKAKKPYLAKITALLAKHNLTPQYADAIGKKAFGIEFIDWLAVWQLKKVIQMLSVYDNKKKL
;
A
#
# COMPACT_ATOMS: atom_id res chain seq x y z
N MET A 1 -21.81 1.77 -1.62
CA MET A 1 -21.00 2.23 -2.78
C MET A 1 -19.73 1.39 -2.82
N GLN A 2 -19.62 0.45 -3.78
CA GLN A 2 -18.39 -0.33 -3.93
C GLN A 2 -17.27 0.61 -4.41
N ASN A 3 -16.15 0.56 -3.69
CA ASN A 3 -15.05 1.50 -3.80
C ASN A 3 -14.32 1.33 -5.15
N ASP A 4 -14.70 2.10 -6.17
CA ASP A 4 -14.14 2.05 -7.53
C ASP A 4 -12.60 2.21 -7.55
N SER A 5 -12.06 3.00 -6.60
CA SER A 5 -10.62 3.14 -6.39
C SER A 5 -9.93 1.84 -5.96
N TYR A 6 -10.58 1.08 -5.07
CA TYR A 6 -10.05 -0.22 -4.61
C TYR A 6 -9.98 -1.22 -5.76
N ARG A 7 -11.05 -1.31 -6.57
CA ARG A 7 -11.09 -2.19 -7.74
C ARG A 7 -10.01 -1.83 -8.77
N LYS A 8 -9.86 -0.54 -9.09
CA LYS A 8 -8.81 -0.04 -9.99
C LYS A 8 -7.41 -0.43 -9.49
N ASN A 9 -7.18 -0.34 -8.18
CA ASN A 9 -5.92 -0.76 -7.58
C ASN A 9 -5.65 -2.27 -7.77
N LEU A 10 -6.66 -3.12 -7.58
CA LEU A 10 -6.53 -4.56 -7.80
C LEU A 10 -6.18 -4.89 -9.25
N ILE A 11 -6.87 -4.26 -10.21
CA ILE A 11 -6.59 -4.46 -11.64
C ILE A 11 -5.16 -4.02 -11.98
N ALA A 12 -4.73 -2.86 -11.50
CA ALA A 12 -3.36 -2.39 -11.70
C ALA A 12 -2.32 -3.38 -11.14
N LYS A 13 -2.58 -3.94 -9.96
CA LYS A 13 -1.74 -4.98 -9.36
C LYS A 13 -1.66 -6.25 -10.20
N VAL A 14 -2.77 -6.69 -10.82
CA VAL A 14 -2.77 -7.85 -11.71
C VAL A 14 -1.89 -7.59 -12.93
N HIS A 15 -1.98 -6.39 -13.53
CA HIS A 15 -1.11 -6.03 -14.65
C HIS A 15 0.37 -5.95 -14.25
N ILE A 16 0.70 -5.45 -13.05
CA ILE A 16 2.06 -5.51 -12.52
C ILE A 16 2.52 -6.97 -12.38
N GLY A 17 1.67 -7.85 -11.85
CA GLY A 17 1.95 -9.28 -11.75
C GLY A 17 2.21 -9.93 -13.11
N LYS A 18 1.39 -9.63 -14.13
CA LYS A 18 1.61 -10.04 -15.53
C LYS A 18 3.02 -9.67 -16.01
N SER A 19 3.42 -8.39 -15.83
CA SER A 19 4.74 -7.91 -16.23
C SER A 19 5.88 -8.57 -15.45
N GLN A 20 5.73 -8.77 -14.14
CA GLN A 20 6.76 -9.42 -13.31
C GLN A 20 6.96 -10.90 -13.68
N LEU A 21 5.89 -11.60 -14.03
CA LEU A 21 5.91 -12.99 -14.46
C LEU A 21 6.25 -13.15 -15.96
N LYS A 22 6.48 -12.05 -16.68
CA LYS A 22 6.80 -12.02 -18.12
C LYS A 22 5.79 -12.79 -18.99
N MET A 23 4.50 -12.72 -18.63
CA MET A 23 3.44 -13.36 -19.40
C MET A 23 3.10 -12.52 -20.64
N ASP A 24 3.11 -13.14 -21.81
CA ASP A 24 2.52 -12.56 -23.03
C ASP A 24 0.98 -12.53 -22.92
N GLU A 25 0.31 -12.00 -23.93
CA GLU A 25 -1.14 -11.80 -23.89
C GLU A 25 -1.95 -13.11 -23.93
N GLU A 26 -1.48 -14.12 -24.66
CA GLU A 26 -2.14 -15.42 -24.76
C GLU A 26 -1.95 -16.19 -23.45
N THR A 27 -0.72 -16.28 -22.96
CA THR A 27 -0.41 -16.89 -21.66
C THR A 27 -1.21 -16.23 -20.53
N TYR A 28 -1.33 -14.90 -20.56
CA TYR A 28 -2.13 -14.16 -19.58
C TYR A 28 -3.62 -14.51 -19.64
N ARG A 29 -4.23 -14.57 -20.84
CA ARG A 29 -5.63 -14.97 -21.01
C ARG A 29 -5.88 -16.39 -20.52
N THR A 30 -5.00 -17.32 -20.87
CA THR A 30 -5.06 -18.72 -20.42
C THR A 30 -4.92 -18.82 -18.90
N PHE A 31 -4.00 -18.06 -18.32
CA PHE A 31 -3.84 -17.98 -16.87
C PHE A 31 -5.12 -17.51 -16.17
N LEU A 32 -5.74 -16.43 -16.66
CA LEU A 32 -7.00 -15.92 -16.10
C LEU A 32 -8.16 -16.91 -16.29
N MET A 33 -8.22 -17.58 -17.45
CA MET A 33 -9.21 -18.63 -17.70
C MET A 33 -9.07 -19.78 -16.70
N ASN A 34 -7.86 -20.26 -16.48
CA ASN A 34 -7.59 -21.34 -15.52
C ASN A 34 -7.85 -20.91 -14.07
N ALA A 35 -7.63 -19.64 -13.74
CA ALA A 35 -7.82 -19.11 -12.39
C ALA A 35 -9.29 -18.91 -12.03
N VAL A 36 -10.07 -18.29 -12.91
CA VAL A 36 -11.44 -17.79 -12.60
C VAL A 36 -12.43 -17.94 -13.76
N ASN A 37 -12.10 -18.71 -14.81
CA ASN A 37 -12.92 -18.91 -16.01
C ASN A 37 -13.31 -17.61 -16.74
N LYS A 38 -12.43 -16.59 -16.70
CA LYS A 38 -12.64 -15.30 -17.36
C LYS A 38 -11.38 -14.86 -18.08
N THR A 39 -11.53 -14.18 -19.22
CA THR A 39 -10.41 -13.72 -20.05
C THR A 39 -10.06 -12.24 -19.81
N SER A 40 -10.82 -11.52 -18.97
CA SER A 40 -10.64 -10.10 -18.74
C SER A 40 -10.91 -9.70 -17.29
N CYS A 41 -10.03 -8.87 -16.73
CA CYS A 41 -10.21 -8.25 -15.41
C CYS A 41 -11.49 -7.41 -15.31
N LYS A 42 -11.97 -6.85 -16.43
CA LYS A 42 -13.20 -6.03 -16.44
C LYS A 42 -14.43 -6.85 -16.04
N ALA A 43 -14.47 -8.14 -16.40
CA ALA A 43 -15.56 -9.06 -16.08
C ALA A 43 -15.42 -9.72 -14.69
N MET A 44 -14.30 -9.50 -14.00
CA MET A 44 -14.03 -10.12 -12.70
C MET A 44 -14.65 -9.36 -11.53
N SER A 45 -15.04 -10.04 -10.45
CA SER A 45 -15.39 -9.44 -9.17
C SER A 45 -14.13 -9.07 -8.37
N ASN A 46 -14.27 -8.30 -7.27
CA ASN A 46 -13.13 -7.99 -6.41
C ASN A 46 -12.53 -9.25 -5.75
N THR A 47 -13.37 -10.24 -5.44
CA THR A 47 -12.94 -11.53 -4.87
C THR A 47 -12.10 -12.31 -5.88
N GLU A 48 -12.56 -12.39 -7.13
CA GLU A 48 -11.83 -13.06 -8.21
C GLU A 48 -10.50 -12.36 -8.52
N LEU A 49 -10.47 -11.01 -8.50
CA LEU A 49 -9.22 -10.27 -8.67
C LEU A 49 -8.20 -10.57 -7.56
N ASN A 50 -8.65 -10.69 -6.30
CA ASN A 50 -7.77 -11.09 -5.21
C ASN A 50 -7.26 -12.53 -5.37
N GLN A 51 -8.11 -13.46 -5.77
CA GLN A 51 -7.70 -14.85 -6.07
C GLN A 51 -6.63 -14.90 -7.17
N VAL A 52 -6.79 -14.12 -8.24
CA VAL A 52 -5.79 -14.00 -9.31
C VAL A 52 -4.46 -13.46 -8.77
N LEU A 53 -4.51 -12.44 -7.91
CA LEU A 53 -3.30 -11.89 -7.27
C LEU A 53 -2.61 -12.91 -6.37
N ASP A 54 -3.35 -13.72 -5.62
CA ASP A 54 -2.79 -14.77 -4.77
C ASP A 54 -2.09 -15.85 -5.61
N LEU A 55 -2.70 -16.27 -6.72
CA LEU A 55 -2.10 -17.22 -7.67
C LEU A 55 -0.85 -16.65 -8.36
N MET A 56 -0.84 -15.34 -8.65
CA MET A 56 0.34 -14.66 -9.17
C MET A 56 1.45 -14.61 -8.11
N ALA A 57 1.11 -14.35 -6.85
CA ALA A 57 2.06 -14.32 -5.74
C ALA A 57 2.70 -15.70 -5.51
N GLN A 58 1.92 -16.79 -5.58
CA GLN A 58 2.42 -18.16 -5.53
C GLN A 58 3.40 -18.47 -6.68
N ARG A 59 3.21 -17.85 -7.85
CA ARG A 59 4.12 -17.96 -9.00
C ARG A 59 5.33 -17.02 -8.94
N GLY A 60 5.49 -16.27 -7.84
CA GLY A 60 6.65 -15.42 -7.60
C GLY A 60 6.44 -13.93 -7.86
N ALA A 61 5.22 -13.49 -8.20
CA ALA A 61 4.93 -12.06 -8.32
C ALA A 61 4.97 -11.38 -6.95
N LYS A 62 5.80 -10.34 -6.82
CA LYS A 62 5.92 -9.52 -5.61
C LYS A 62 5.10 -8.26 -5.81
N VAL A 63 3.78 -8.38 -5.60
CA VAL A 63 2.86 -7.25 -5.63
C VAL A 63 2.91 -6.53 -4.29
N ARG A 64 3.93 -5.69 -4.10
CA ARG A 64 4.04 -4.83 -2.91
C ARG A 64 3.28 -3.53 -3.16
N SER A 65 2.36 -3.17 -2.27
CA SER A 65 1.85 -1.80 -2.22
C SER A 65 2.91 -0.91 -1.56
N ASN A 66 3.38 0.10 -2.27
CA ASN A 66 4.19 1.15 -1.66
C ASN A 66 3.29 1.99 -0.76
N PHE A 67 3.36 1.75 0.55
CA PHE A 67 2.57 2.50 1.53
C PHE A 67 2.75 4.01 1.36
N TRP A 68 3.99 4.47 1.15
CA TRP A 68 4.33 5.88 0.97
C TRP A 68 4.16 6.40 -0.47
N GLY A 69 3.72 5.58 -1.43
CA GLY A 69 3.63 5.96 -2.85
C GLY A 69 5.00 6.21 -3.48
N ASN A 70 5.09 7.17 -4.39
CA ASN A 70 6.31 7.53 -5.14
C ASN A 70 7.21 8.54 -4.38
N ARG A 71 7.43 8.31 -3.09
CA ARG A 71 8.30 9.17 -2.27
C ARG A 71 9.77 8.75 -2.37
N PRO A 72 10.72 9.70 -2.28
CA PRO A 72 12.14 9.38 -2.26
C PRO A 72 12.48 8.45 -1.10
N SER A 73 13.49 7.59 -1.29
CA SER A 73 13.92 6.70 -0.21
C SER A 73 14.46 7.52 0.97
N PRO A 74 13.98 7.29 2.20
CA PRO A 74 14.45 8.05 3.34
C PRO A 74 15.90 7.71 3.69
N ALA A 75 16.62 8.70 4.21
CA ALA A 75 17.96 8.51 4.77
C ALA A 75 17.97 7.37 5.80
N LYS A 76 19.09 6.62 5.88
CA LYS A 76 19.22 5.41 6.73
C LYS A 76 18.81 5.66 8.18
N ALA A 77 19.15 6.83 8.74
CA ALA A 77 18.80 7.24 10.10
C ALA A 77 17.28 7.44 10.33
N LYS A 78 16.51 7.81 9.29
CA LYS A 78 15.06 8.05 9.38
C LYS A 78 14.22 6.77 9.23
N LYS A 79 14.76 5.74 8.56
CA LYS A 79 14.08 4.46 8.28
C LYS A 79 13.38 3.82 9.48
N PRO A 80 14.01 3.61 10.66
CA PRO A 80 13.33 2.94 11.77
C PRO A 80 12.13 3.74 12.30
N TYR A 81 12.20 5.07 12.27
CA TYR A 81 11.11 5.93 12.72
C TYR A 81 9.93 5.91 11.76
N LEU A 82 10.21 6.04 10.46
CA LEU A 82 9.18 5.95 9.42
C LEU A 82 8.52 4.56 9.40
N ALA A 83 9.28 3.48 9.60
CA ALA A 83 8.73 2.14 9.73
C ALA A 83 7.75 2.02 10.92
N LYS A 84 8.11 2.58 12.08
CA LYS A 84 7.21 2.60 13.25
C LYS A 84 5.96 3.44 13.00
N ILE A 85 6.10 4.59 12.35
CA ILE A 85 4.96 5.44 11.94
C ILE A 85 4.04 4.66 10.99
N THR A 86 4.59 4.01 9.95
CA THR A 86 3.82 3.17 9.03
C THR A 86 3.04 2.08 9.75
N ALA A 87 3.65 1.38 10.71
CA ALA A 87 2.99 0.34 11.47
C ALA A 87 1.80 0.90 12.30
N LEU A 88 1.98 2.05 12.95
CA LEU A 88 0.92 2.71 13.71
C LEU A 88 -0.22 3.17 12.79
N LEU A 89 0.09 3.75 11.64
CA LEU A 89 -0.91 4.17 10.68
C LEU A 89 -1.70 2.97 10.14
N ALA A 90 -1.00 1.92 9.71
CA ALA A 90 -1.61 0.70 9.18
C ALA A 90 -2.54 0.04 10.21
N LYS A 91 -2.13 -0.01 11.49
CA LYS A 91 -2.97 -0.54 12.58
C LYS A 91 -4.32 0.17 12.70
N HIS A 92 -4.34 1.49 12.47
CA HIS A 92 -5.55 2.31 12.56
C HIS A 92 -6.23 2.57 11.22
N ASN A 93 -5.81 1.86 10.16
CA ASN A 93 -6.26 2.08 8.78
C ASN A 93 -6.13 3.54 8.32
N LEU A 94 -5.08 4.23 8.77
CA LEU A 94 -4.77 5.61 8.45
C LEU A 94 -3.83 5.70 7.24
N THR A 95 -3.97 6.77 6.47
CA THR A 95 -3.18 6.99 5.27
C THR A 95 -1.86 7.73 5.56
N PRO A 96 -0.87 7.67 4.67
CA PRO A 96 0.34 8.51 4.74
C PRO A 96 0.05 10.00 4.93
N GLN A 97 -1.00 10.50 4.28
CA GLN A 97 -1.40 11.91 4.34
C GLN A 97 -1.82 12.34 5.76
N TYR A 98 -2.33 11.41 6.57
CA TYR A 98 -2.61 11.69 7.98
C TYR A 98 -1.33 12.02 8.75
N ALA A 99 -0.23 11.33 8.44
CA ALA A 99 1.07 11.59 9.05
C ALA A 99 1.66 12.93 8.60
N ASP A 100 1.50 13.26 7.31
CA ASP A 100 1.87 14.57 6.75
C ASP A 100 1.11 15.71 7.43
N ALA A 101 -0.21 15.54 7.66
CA ALA A 101 -1.03 16.53 8.36
C ALA A 101 -0.56 16.77 9.80
N ILE A 102 -0.07 15.73 10.50
CA ILE A 102 0.56 15.89 11.82
C ILE A 102 1.84 16.71 11.70
N GLY A 103 2.70 16.39 10.71
CA GLY A 103 3.92 17.15 10.43
C GLY A 103 3.65 18.63 10.19
N LYS A 104 2.65 18.92 9.35
CA LYS A 104 2.20 20.28 9.05
C LYS A 104 1.70 21.01 10.28
N LYS A 105 0.84 20.38 11.08
CA LYS A 105 0.25 21.00 12.28
C LYS A 105 1.27 21.22 13.40
N ALA A 106 2.21 20.29 13.60
CA ALA A 106 3.15 20.34 14.71
C ALA A 106 4.43 21.15 14.40
N PHE A 107 4.87 21.17 13.13
CA PHE A 107 6.17 21.73 12.74
C PHE A 107 6.11 22.66 11.52
N GLY A 108 4.95 22.84 10.88
CA GLY A 108 4.82 23.62 9.66
C GLY A 108 5.43 22.96 8.42
N ILE A 109 5.77 21.66 8.46
CA ILE A 109 6.40 20.94 7.35
C ILE A 109 5.39 20.02 6.68
N GLU A 110 5.17 20.21 5.37
CA GLU A 110 4.13 19.50 4.61
C GLU A 110 4.33 17.98 4.55
N PHE A 111 5.56 17.49 4.40
CA PHE A 111 5.82 16.05 4.20
C PHE A 111 6.62 15.45 5.34
N ILE A 112 6.16 14.30 5.82
CA ILE A 112 6.80 13.60 6.94
C ILE A 112 8.25 13.18 6.63
N ASP A 113 8.57 12.92 5.36
CA ASP A 113 9.90 12.52 4.91
C ASP A 113 10.96 13.63 5.09
N TRP A 114 10.52 14.89 5.14
CA TRP A 114 11.38 16.06 5.31
C TRP A 114 11.72 16.32 6.78
N LEU A 115 10.98 15.74 7.72
CA LEU A 115 11.22 15.94 9.15
C LEU A 115 12.58 15.40 9.59
N ALA A 116 13.21 16.13 10.51
CA ALA A 116 14.38 15.66 11.24
C ALA A 116 14.02 14.49 12.16
N VAL A 117 15.02 13.71 12.58
CA VAL A 117 14.82 12.50 13.40
C VAL A 117 14.08 12.82 14.71
N TRP A 118 14.40 13.93 15.37
CA TRP A 118 13.72 14.31 16.62
C TRP A 118 12.24 14.67 16.39
N GLN A 119 11.91 15.28 15.25
CA GLN A 119 10.52 15.57 14.86
C GLN A 119 9.76 14.28 14.57
N LEU A 120 10.38 13.31 13.89
CA LEU A 120 9.79 11.98 13.68
C LEU A 120 9.50 11.26 15.01
N LYS A 121 10.41 11.35 16.00
CA LYS A 121 10.17 10.82 17.35
C LYS A 121 8.95 11.47 18.01
N LYS A 122 8.77 12.78 17.83
CA LYS A 122 7.58 13.50 18.33
C LYS A 122 6.29 13.06 17.64
N VAL A 123 6.31 12.84 16.32
CA VAL A 123 5.15 12.27 15.60
C VAL A 123 4.79 10.88 16.14
N ILE A 124 5.78 10.02 16.39
CA ILE A 124 5.56 8.71 17.02
C ILE A 124 4.91 8.84 18.39
N GLN A 125 5.35 9.79 19.23
CA GLN A 125 4.73 10.03 20.54
C GLN A 125 3.25 10.43 20.39
N MET A 126 2.94 11.36 19.48
CA MET A 126 1.56 11.79 19.21
C MET A 126 0.68 10.62 18.73
N LEU A 127 1.18 9.81 17.79
CA LEU A 127 0.47 8.62 17.30
C LEU A 127 0.32 7.54 18.38
N SER A 128 1.28 7.40 19.29
CA SER A 128 1.20 6.43 20.39
C SER A 128 0.14 6.85 21.42
N VAL A 129 0.01 8.15 21.70
CA VAL A 129 -1.09 8.68 22.53
C VAL A 129 -2.45 8.40 21.88
N TYR A 130 -2.55 8.60 20.56
CA TYR A 130 -3.76 8.27 19.81
C TYR A 130 -4.09 6.76 19.89
N ASP A 131 -3.10 5.88 19.71
CA ASP A 131 -3.26 4.42 19.84
C ASP A 131 -3.80 4.03 21.21
N ASN A 132 -3.26 4.62 22.28
CA ASN A 132 -3.70 4.33 23.64
C ASN A 132 -5.11 4.83 23.91
N LYS A 133 -5.49 6.01 23.40
CA LYS A 133 -6.85 6.55 23.58
C LYS A 133 -7.92 5.75 22.85
N LYS A 134 -7.58 5.10 21.74
CA LYS A 134 -8.51 4.25 20.97
C LYS A 134 -8.63 2.81 21.47
N LYS A 135 -7.77 2.38 22.39
CA LYS A 135 -7.88 1.07 23.06
C LYS A 135 -8.90 1.08 24.19
N LEU A 136 -9.27 2.27 24.68
CA LEU A 136 -10.36 2.52 25.61
C LEU A 136 -11.66 2.70 24.82
#